data_AF-A0A8T2PJM5-F1
#
_entry.id   AF-A0A8T2PJM5-F1
#
_cell.length_a   1.000
_cell.length_b   1.000
_cell.length_c   1.000
_cell.angle_alpha   90.00
_cell.angle_beta   90.00
_cell.angle_gamma   90.00
#
_symmetry.space_group_name_H-M   'P 1'
#
loop_
_entity.id
_entity.type
_entity.pdbx_description
1 polymer ?
#
loop_
_entity_poly.entity_id
_entity_poly.type
_entity_poly.pdbx_seq_one_letter_code
_entity_poly.pdbx_strand_id
1 'polypeptide(L)'
;MLSSVTDLLHYIDENQLTSEFGGTLEYCHSDWIVLRTAIESFAVTVKEIAQMLQAFGTELAETELPDEANAIDYLLRSHTDKYRQLKTSKKAEEDCGGEKDVNQDWDTVQRLMAQLRDMEMAFDEFFEKHHLKLKQYLQLLRYEQSFHEVLTAHR
;
A
#
# COMPACT_ATOMS: atom_id res chain seq x y z
N MET A 1 -35.69 -3.84 32.94
CA MET A 1 -34.56 -4.54 33.60
C MET A 1 -34.52 -5.92 32.98
N LEU A 2 -33.40 -6.33 32.38
CA LEU A 2 -33.25 -7.72 31.92
C LEU A 2 -33.16 -8.59 33.19
N SER A 3 -34.23 -9.32 33.49
CA SER A 3 -34.38 -10.10 34.73
C SER A 3 -33.88 -11.54 34.59
N SER A 4 -33.66 -12.01 33.37
CA SER A 4 -33.18 -13.35 33.07
C SER A 4 -32.34 -13.39 31.78
N VAL A 5 -31.53 -14.45 31.62
CA VAL A 5 -30.79 -14.75 30.38
C VAL A 5 -31.74 -14.95 29.19
N THR A 6 -32.94 -15.46 29.44
CA THR A 6 -33.99 -15.62 28.42
C THR A 6 -34.50 -14.28 27.89
N ASP A 7 -34.54 -13.24 28.73
CA ASP A 7 -34.90 -11.88 28.31
C ASP A 7 -33.81 -11.26 27.40
N LEU A 8 -32.55 -11.69 27.56
CA LEU A 8 -31.42 -11.25 26.72
C LEU A 8 -31.50 -11.83 25.31
N LEU A 9 -31.93 -13.09 25.20
CA LEU A 9 -32.16 -13.77 23.92
C LEU A 9 -33.28 -13.14 23.09
N HIS A 10 -34.11 -12.29 23.69
CA HIS A 10 -35.11 -11.52 22.96
C HIS A 10 -34.51 -10.38 22.11
N TYR A 11 -33.26 -10.01 22.41
CA TYR A 11 -32.52 -8.91 21.78
C TYR A 11 -31.19 -9.36 21.13
N ILE A 12 -30.68 -10.53 21.50
CA ILE A 12 -29.38 -11.06 21.06
C ILE A 12 -29.59 -12.51 20.63
N ASP A 13 -29.12 -12.86 19.43
CA ASP A 13 -29.21 -14.24 18.94
C ASP A 13 -28.35 -15.20 19.77
N GLU A 14 -28.79 -16.46 19.89
CA GLU A 14 -28.06 -17.50 20.63
C GLU A 14 -26.63 -17.71 20.11
N ASN A 15 -26.37 -17.46 18.83
CA ASN A 15 -25.04 -17.58 18.22
C ASN A 15 -24.08 -16.42 18.56
N GLN A 16 -24.54 -15.41 19.29
CA GLN A 16 -23.73 -14.29 19.76
C GLN A 16 -23.38 -14.41 21.26
N LEU A 17 -23.87 -15.44 21.94
CA LEU A 17 -23.62 -15.71 23.35
C LEU A 17 -22.76 -16.95 23.52
N THR A 18 -21.80 -16.88 24.44
CA THR A 18 -20.96 -18.01 24.82
C THR A 18 -21.77 -19.05 25.59
N SER A 19 -21.29 -20.30 25.61
CA SER A 19 -22.02 -21.42 26.24
C SER A 19 -22.28 -21.22 27.75
N GLU A 20 -21.44 -20.46 28.43
CA GLU A 20 -21.61 -20.02 29.83
C GLU A 20 -22.86 -19.13 30.06
N PHE A 21 -23.37 -18.50 28.99
CA PHE A 21 -24.64 -17.75 28.99
C PHE A 21 -25.75 -18.45 28.20
N GLY A 22 -25.61 -19.76 27.94
CA GLY A 22 -26.63 -20.55 27.24
C GLY A 22 -26.69 -20.35 25.73
N GLY A 23 -25.66 -19.74 25.13
CA GLY A 23 -25.57 -19.60 23.67
C GLY A 23 -24.69 -20.65 22.99
N THR A 24 -24.55 -20.51 21.66
CA THR A 24 -23.81 -21.43 20.78
C THR A 24 -22.49 -20.86 20.26
N LEU A 25 -22.10 -19.65 20.69
CA LEU A 25 -20.83 -19.04 20.30
C LEU A 25 -19.66 -19.79 20.95
N GLU A 26 -18.82 -20.39 20.12
CA GLU A 26 -17.56 -21.00 20.54
C GLU A 26 -16.51 -19.90 20.73
N TYR A 27 -16.29 -19.50 21.99
CA TYR A 27 -15.31 -18.46 22.34
C TYR A 27 -14.08 -19.06 23.01
N CYS A 28 -12.92 -18.75 22.45
CA CYS A 28 -11.63 -19.01 23.07
C CYS A 28 -10.86 -17.69 23.22
N HIS A 29 -10.61 -17.28 24.46
CA HIS A 29 -9.89 -16.03 24.75
C HIS A 29 -8.50 -16.00 24.09
N SER A 30 -7.80 -17.13 24.09
CA SER A 30 -6.47 -17.22 23.49
C SER A 30 -6.52 -17.01 21.98
N ASP A 31 -7.49 -17.60 21.29
CA ASP A 31 -7.65 -17.44 19.85
C ASP A 31 -8.05 -16.00 19.48
N TRP A 32 -8.91 -15.37 20.29
CA TRP A 32 -9.26 -13.97 20.12
C TRP A 32 -8.04 -13.05 20.25
N ILE A 33 -7.19 -13.27 21.27
CA ILE A 33 -5.95 -12.50 21.45
C ILE A 33 -5.01 -12.68 20.25
N VAL A 34 -4.83 -13.92 19.78
CA VAL A 34 -3.97 -14.22 18.61
C VAL A 34 -4.48 -13.51 17.36
N LEU A 35 -5.77 -13.61 17.06
CA LEU A 35 -6.37 -12.93 15.91
C LEU A 35 -6.21 -11.41 16.01
N ARG A 36 -6.52 -10.84 17.16
CA ARG A 36 -6.40 -9.39 17.39
C ARG A 36 -4.97 -8.90 17.18
N THR A 37 -4.00 -9.64 17.70
CA THR A 37 -2.57 -9.33 17.56
C THR A 37 -2.13 -9.43 16.09
N ALA A 38 -2.61 -10.42 15.34
CA ALA A 38 -2.31 -10.55 13.91
C ALA A 38 -2.85 -9.34 13.11
N ILE A 39 -4.07 -8.89 13.41
CA ILE A 39 -4.67 -7.72 12.74
C ILE A 39 -3.90 -6.44 13.07
N GLU A 40 -3.52 -6.25 14.33
CA GLU A 40 -2.71 -5.11 14.76
C GLU A 40 -1.33 -5.11 14.09
N SER A 41 -0.68 -6.28 13.99
CA SER A 41 0.56 -6.44 13.23
C SER A 41 0.37 -6.07 11.76
N PHE A 42 -0.72 -6.54 11.12
CA PHE A 42 -1.00 -6.20 9.74
C PHE A 42 -1.22 -4.69 9.54
N ALA A 43 -1.94 -4.03 10.46
CA ALA A 43 -2.13 -2.59 10.42
C ALA A 43 -0.80 -1.82 10.52
N VAL A 44 0.15 -2.31 11.33
CA VAL A 44 1.50 -1.75 11.41
C VAL A 44 2.22 -1.90 10.06
N THR A 45 2.19 -3.08 9.45
CA THR A 45 2.79 -3.32 8.11
C THR A 45 2.20 -2.39 7.04
N VAL A 46 0.87 -2.21 7.00
CA VAL A 46 0.22 -1.27 6.06
C VAL A 46 0.73 0.16 6.28
N LYS A 47 0.90 0.58 7.53
CA LYS A 47 1.43 1.90 7.87
C LYS A 47 2.90 2.06 7.46
N GLU A 48 3.73 1.05 7.67
CA GLU A 48 5.15 1.06 7.27
C GLU A 48 5.29 1.19 5.75
N ILE A 49 4.47 0.44 5.00
CA ILE A 49 4.41 0.55 3.55
C ILE A 49 4.01 1.97 3.12
N ALA A 50 3.04 2.58 3.80
CA ALA A 50 2.63 3.96 3.53
C ALA A 50 3.77 4.95 3.70
N GLN A 51 4.53 4.81 4.79
CA GLN A 51 5.66 5.66 5.08
C GLN A 51 6.78 5.47 4.05
N MET A 52 7.03 4.24 3.62
CA MET A 52 8.02 3.93 2.59
C MET A 52 7.65 4.54 1.23
N LEU A 53 6.40 4.38 0.79
CA LEU A 53 5.90 4.98 -0.45
C LEU A 53 5.92 6.51 -0.37
N GLN A 54 5.52 7.08 0.75
CA GLN A 54 5.55 8.53 0.96
C GLN A 54 6.98 9.08 0.89
N ALA A 55 7.94 8.46 1.57
CA ALA A 55 9.33 8.89 1.57
C ALA A 55 9.93 8.82 0.16
N PHE A 56 9.67 7.74 -0.58
CA PHE A 56 10.11 7.62 -1.96
C PHE A 56 9.44 8.64 -2.88
N GLY A 57 8.14 8.88 -2.70
CA GLY A 57 7.42 9.91 -3.46
C GLY A 57 7.97 11.31 -3.24
N THR A 58 8.32 11.65 -1.99
CA THR A 58 8.97 12.92 -1.64
C THR A 58 10.36 13.01 -2.29
N GLU A 59 11.18 11.96 -2.23
CA GLU A 59 12.49 11.92 -2.91
C GLU A 59 12.36 12.23 -4.41
N LEU A 60 11.39 11.60 -5.07
CA LEU A 60 11.12 11.81 -6.50
C LEU A 60 10.66 13.25 -6.80
N ALA A 61 9.79 13.81 -5.96
CA ALA A 61 9.25 15.17 -6.15
C ALA A 61 10.29 16.27 -5.91
N GLU A 62 11.22 16.04 -4.98
CA GLU A 62 12.27 16.99 -4.59
C GLU A 62 13.58 16.79 -5.37
N THR A 63 13.63 15.83 -6.31
CA THR A 63 14.81 15.60 -7.14
C THR A 63 15.15 16.84 -7.98
N GLU A 64 16.34 17.41 -7.76
CA GLU A 64 16.88 18.47 -8.60
C GLU A 64 17.17 17.94 -10.02
N LEU A 65 16.76 18.69 -11.04
CA LEU A 65 16.92 18.29 -12.44
C LEU A 65 18.24 18.85 -12.99
N PRO A 66 19.23 17.99 -13.31
CA PRO A 66 20.45 18.43 -13.97
C PRO A 66 20.23 18.79 -15.44
N ASP A 67 20.99 19.78 -15.95
CA ASP A 67 20.96 20.21 -17.36
C ASP A 67 21.70 19.24 -18.32
N GLU A 68 22.24 18.14 -17.80
CA GLU A 68 22.95 17.13 -18.59
C GLU A 68 22.05 15.94 -18.93
N ALA A 69 21.85 15.69 -20.23
CA ALA A 69 21.02 14.58 -20.71
C ALA A 69 21.44 13.21 -20.13
N ASN A 70 22.74 12.96 -19.99
CA ASN A 70 23.27 11.71 -19.42
C ASN A 70 22.89 11.54 -17.93
N ALA A 71 22.89 12.64 -17.17
CA ALA A 71 22.52 12.62 -15.76
C ALA A 71 21.01 12.36 -15.58
N ILE A 72 20.17 12.92 -16.45
CA ILE A 72 18.73 12.64 -16.47
C ILE A 72 18.45 11.18 -16.87
N ASP A 73 19.17 10.63 -17.86
CA ASP A 73 19.09 9.21 -18.22
C ASP A 73 19.44 8.30 -17.04
N TYR A 74 20.47 8.65 -16.27
CA TYR A 74 20.84 7.92 -15.06
C TYR A 74 19.75 8.01 -13.98
N LEU A 75 19.19 9.20 -13.72
CA LEU A 75 18.10 9.40 -12.76
C LEU A 75 16.87 8.57 -13.13
N LEU A 76 16.46 8.58 -14.40
CA LEU A 76 15.34 7.75 -14.90
C LEU A 76 15.56 6.26 -14.62
N ARG A 77 16.76 5.75 -14.88
CA ARG A 77 17.11 4.34 -14.61
C ARG A 77 17.10 4.05 -13.12
N SER A 78 17.70 4.92 -12.31
CA SER A 78 17.75 4.80 -10.86
C SER A 78 16.35 4.76 -10.24
N HIS A 79 15.48 5.71 -10.60
CA HIS A 79 14.10 5.77 -10.12
C HIS A 79 13.30 4.52 -10.52
N THR A 80 13.44 4.07 -11.77
CA THR A 80 12.78 2.85 -12.27
C THR A 80 13.26 1.61 -11.51
N ASP A 81 14.56 1.53 -11.22
CA ASP A 81 15.11 0.38 -10.50
C ASP A 81 14.65 0.34 -9.04
N LYS A 82 14.67 1.48 -8.34
CA LYS A 82 14.15 1.60 -6.97
C LYS A 82 12.67 1.22 -6.89
N TYR A 83 11.86 1.72 -7.83
CA TYR A 83 10.44 1.37 -7.91
C TYR A 83 10.20 -0.12 -8.16
N ARG A 84 11.00 -0.72 -9.05
CA ARG A 84 10.95 -2.16 -9.32
C ARG A 84 11.31 -2.98 -8.07
N GLN A 85 12.36 -2.60 -7.35
CA GLN A 85 12.75 -3.25 -6.10
C GLN A 85 11.59 -3.19 -5.09
N LEU A 86 10.99 -2.02 -4.91
CA LEU A 86 9.84 -1.80 -4.02
C LEU A 86 8.64 -2.70 -4.36
N LYS A 87 8.33 -2.88 -5.65
CA LYS A 87 7.27 -3.81 -6.12
C LYS A 87 7.62 -5.28 -5.88
N THR A 88 8.89 -5.68 -6.07
CA THR A 88 9.30 -7.09 -5.91
C THR A 88 9.31 -7.55 -4.47
N SER A 89 9.62 -6.67 -3.51
CA SER A 89 9.60 -6.99 -2.09
C SER A 89 8.21 -7.40 -1.58
N LYS A 90 7.14 -6.92 -2.22
CA LYS A 90 5.75 -7.20 -1.82
C LYS A 90 5.16 -8.49 -2.41
N LYS A 91 5.72 -9.00 -3.51
CA LYS A 91 5.15 -10.15 -4.24
C LYS A 91 5.42 -11.52 -3.59
N ALA A 92 6.19 -11.57 -2.51
CA ALA A 92 6.55 -12.80 -1.82
C ALA A 92 5.57 -13.21 -0.70
N GLU A 93 4.53 -12.41 -0.41
CA GLU A 93 3.61 -12.61 0.71
C GLU A 93 2.16 -12.91 0.29
N GLU A 94 1.93 -13.41 -0.93
CA GLU A 94 0.58 -13.73 -1.45
C GLU A 94 0.13 -15.21 -1.24
N ASP A 95 0.85 -16.01 -0.45
CA ASP A 95 0.46 -17.40 -0.13
C ASP A 95 0.18 -17.60 1.37
N CYS A 96 -0.94 -17.06 1.84
CA CYS A 96 -1.54 -17.44 3.13
C CYS A 96 -3.06 -17.45 3.01
N GLY A 97 -3.57 -18.45 2.29
CA GLY A 97 -4.97 -18.84 2.34
C GLY A 97 -5.27 -19.61 3.63
N GLY A 98 -6.07 -19.01 4.51
CA GLY A 98 -6.63 -19.68 5.68
C GLY A 98 -8.00 -19.10 6.01
N GLU A 99 -9.05 -19.80 5.59
CA GLU A 99 -10.43 -19.52 6.00
C GLU A 99 -10.57 -19.70 7.51
N LYS A 100 -10.88 -18.61 8.22
CA LYS A 100 -11.55 -18.69 9.53
C LYS A 100 -12.64 -17.62 9.61
N ASP A 101 -13.83 -18.12 9.88
CA ASP A 101 -15.08 -17.39 10.07
C ASP A 101 -14.97 -16.43 11.27
N VAL A 102 -14.67 -15.16 11.00
CA VAL A 102 -14.75 -14.07 11.99
C VAL A 102 -15.32 -12.84 11.30
N ASN A 103 -16.65 -12.78 11.24
CA ASN A 103 -17.41 -11.81 10.46
C ASN A 103 -17.11 -10.33 10.80
N GLN A 104 -16.66 -9.99 12.02
CA GLN A 104 -16.38 -8.60 12.41
C GLN A 104 -14.91 -8.17 12.22
N ASP A 105 -13.97 -9.07 12.47
CA ASP A 105 -12.54 -8.79 12.28
C ASP A 105 -12.16 -8.80 10.80
N TRP A 106 -12.91 -9.55 9.99
CA TRP A 106 -12.77 -9.58 8.54
C TRP A 106 -13.01 -8.20 7.89
N ASP A 107 -13.98 -7.42 8.36
CA ASP A 107 -14.21 -6.05 7.86
C ASP A 107 -12.98 -5.15 8.06
N THR A 108 -12.28 -5.31 9.18
CA THR A 108 -11.06 -4.54 9.47
C THR A 108 -9.92 -4.97 8.56
N VAL A 109 -9.74 -6.27 8.35
CA VAL A 109 -8.74 -6.81 7.42
C VAL A 109 -9.04 -6.35 5.99
N GLN A 110 -10.29 -6.44 5.53
CA GLN A 110 -10.71 -5.99 4.21
C GLN A 110 -10.45 -4.50 4.00
N ARG A 111 -10.75 -3.66 5.00
CA ARG A 111 -10.48 -2.23 4.95
C ARG A 111 -8.97 -1.92 4.89
N LEU A 112 -8.14 -2.62 5.65
CA LEU A 112 -6.68 -2.48 5.60
C LEU A 112 -6.10 -2.92 4.24
N MET A 113 -6.61 -4.02 3.69
CA MET A 113 -6.27 -4.49 2.34
C MET A 113 -6.66 -3.47 1.27
N ALA A 114 -7.86 -2.88 1.37
CA ALA A 114 -8.30 -1.83 0.46
C ALA A 114 -7.39 -0.60 0.53
N GLN A 115 -7.05 -0.13 1.74
CA GLN A 115 -6.13 0.99 1.93
C GLN A 115 -4.75 0.73 1.30
N LEU A 116 -4.22 -0.47 1.47
CA LEU A 116 -2.93 -0.86 0.87
C LEU A 116 -2.98 -0.82 -0.65
N ARG A 117 -4.06 -1.33 -1.25
CA ARG A 117 -4.28 -1.30 -2.71
C ARG A 117 -4.44 0.11 -3.23
N ASP A 118 -5.27 0.92 -2.59
CA ASP A 118 -5.52 2.31 -3.00
C ASP A 118 -4.23 3.14 -2.99
N MET A 119 -3.40 2.95 -1.96
CA MET A 119 -2.11 3.60 -1.83
C MET A 119 -1.11 3.14 -2.89
N GLU A 120 -1.09 1.85 -3.24
CA GLU A 120 -0.29 1.34 -4.35
C GLU A 120 -0.74 1.96 -5.68
N MET A 121 -2.05 1.95 -5.97
CA MET A 121 -2.57 2.55 -7.21
C MET A 121 -2.26 4.04 -7.30
N ALA A 122 -2.44 4.80 -6.21
CA ALA A 122 -2.15 6.22 -6.19
C ALA A 122 -0.65 6.49 -6.43
N PHE A 123 0.23 5.68 -5.84
CA PHE A 123 1.66 5.80 -6.06
C PHE A 123 2.05 5.41 -7.50
N ASP A 124 1.45 4.36 -8.06
CA ASP A 124 1.67 3.95 -9.45
C ASP A 124 1.32 5.08 -10.43
N GLU A 125 0.17 5.72 -10.23
CA GLU A 125 -0.26 6.86 -11.05
C GLU A 125 0.70 8.06 -10.91
N PHE A 126 1.14 8.36 -9.70
CA PHE A 126 2.14 9.40 -9.44
C PHE A 126 3.47 9.09 -10.16
N PHE A 127 3.96 7.85 -10.02
CA PHE A 127 5.23 7.42 -10.58
C PHE A 127 5.23 7.51 -12.10
N GLU A 128 4.15 7.07 -12.76
CA GLU A 128 4.03 7.18 -14.23
C GLU A 128 4.06 8.64 -14.71
N LYS A 129 3.36 9.53 -14.01
CA LYS A 129 3.39 10.97 -14.32
C LYS A 129 4.78 11.56 -14.14
N HIS A 130 5.45 11.24 -13.03
CA HIS A 130 6.82 11.67 -12.75
C HIS A 130 7.79 11.18 -13.83
N HIS A 131 7.73 9.89 -14.15
CA HIS A 131 8.57 9.25 -15.16
C HIS A 131 8.38 9.86 -16.55
N LEU A 132 7.12 10.12 -16.93
CA LEU A 132 6.81 10.79 -18.19
C LEU A 132 7.40 12.20 -18.24
N LYS A 133 7.27 12.98 -17.15
CA LYS A 133 7.83 14.33 -17.05
C LYS A 133 9.35 14.32 -17.23
N LEU A 134 10.06 13.41 -16.56
CA LEU A 134 11.53 13.28 -16.72
C LEU A 134 11.92 12.89 -18.15
N LYS A 135 11.17 11.98 -18.79
CA LYS A 135 11.40 11.63 -20.21
C LYS A 135 11.21 12.81 -21.14
N GLN A 136 10.17 13.62 -20.93
CA GLN A 136 9.92 14.83 -21.72
C GLN A 136 11.04 15.85 -21.53
N TYR A 137 11.51 16.05 -20.29
CA TYR A 137 12.64 16.93 -20.01
C TYR A 137 13.93 16.45 -20.70
N LEU A 138 14.21 15.15 -20.67
CA LEU A 138 15.34 14.55 -21.40
C LEU A 138 15.25 14.79 -22.92
N GLN A 139 14.06 14.65 -23.49
CA GLN A 139 13.84 14.91 -24.92
C GLN A 139 14.10 16.38 -25.26
N LEU A 140 13.68 17.31 -24.39
CA LEU A 140 13.94 18.73 -24.56
C LEU A 140 15.44 19.04 -24.55
N LEU A 141 16.19 18.53 -23.58
CA LEU A 141 17.65 18.73 -23.52
C LEU A 141 18.37 18.21 -24.77
N ARG A 142 17.98 17.02 -25.26
CA ARG A 142 18.54 16.46 -26.49
C ARG A 142 18.21 17.29 -27.72
N TYR A 143 17.00 17.83 -27.78
CA TYR A 143 16.59 18.74 -28.85
C TYR A 143 17.41 20.04 -28.82
N GLU A 144 17.57 20.66 -27.65
CA GLU A 144 18.36 21.88 -27.49
C GLU A 144 19.83 21.66 -27.89
N GLN A 145 20.41 20.52 -27.52
CA GLN A 145 21.76 20.16 -27.91
C GLN A 145 21.87 20.01 -29.44
N SER A 146 20.98 19.23 -30.05
CA SER A 146 20.95 19.04 -31.51
C SER A 146 20.72 20.36 -32.26
N PHE A 147 19.88 21.24 -31.74
CA PHE A 147 19.62 22.56 -32.31
C PHE A 147 20.89 23.44 -32.27
N HIS A 148 21.63 23.45 -31.16
CA HIS A 148 22.91 24.17 -31.07
C HIS A 148 23.97 23.61 -32.03
N GLU A 149 24.04 22.28 -32.18
CA GLU A 149 24.95 21.63 -33.15
C GLU A 149 24.66 22.07 -34.59
N VAL A 150 23.38 22.12 -34.99
CA VAL A 150 22.99 22.60 -36.33
C VAL A 150 23.36 24.07 -36.54
N LEU A 151 23.12 24.93 -35.55
CA LEU A 151 23.45 26.36 -35.62
C LEU A 151 24.95 26.60 -35.74
N THR A 152 25.76 25.83 -35.01
CA THR A 152 27.23 25.95 -35.06
C THR A 152 27.82 25.36 -36.34
N ALA A 153 27.19 24.34 -36.93
CA ALA A 153 27.62 23.74 -38.20
C ALA A 153 27.33 24.60 -39.44
N HIS A 154 26.41 25.57 -39.35
CA HIS A 154 26.03 26.47 -40.45
C HIS A 154 26.75 27.84 -40.40
N ARG A 155 27.78 27.96 -39.56
CA ARG A 155 28.59 29.17 -39.39
C ARG A 155 30.01 28.95 -39.92
#